data_AF-A0A0S8HHU0-F1
#
_entry.id   AF-A0A0S8HHU0-F1
#
_cell.length_a   1.000
_cell.length_b   1.000
_cell.length_c   1.000
_cell.angle_alpha   90.00
_cell.angle_beta   90.00
_cell.angle_gamma   90.00
#
_symmetry.space_group_name_H-M   'P 1'
#
loop_
_entity.id
_entity.type
_entity.pdbx_description
1 polymer ?
#
loop_
_entity_poly.entity_id
_entity_poly.type
_entity_poly.pdbx_seq_one_letter_code
_entity_poly.pdbx_strand_id
1 'polypeptide(L)'
;MAEAKDGCVTPAKGPILKPEGQPSAPSQAYKEEPKMIAQVGKPAPDFEASAFFEGGFKNIKLSDYKGKWVVLCFYPGDFTFV
;
A
#
# COMPACT_ATOMS: atom_id res chain seq x y z
N MET A 1 25.13 25.88 -0.83
CA MET A 1 25.27 24.79 0.16
C MET A 1 24.16 24.95 1.18
N ALA A 2 23.03 24.27 0.97
CA ALA A 2 21.99 24.08 1.98
C ALA A 2 21.24 22.81 1.56
N GLU A 3 21.56 21.72 2.26
CA GLU A 3 21.05 20.37 2.07
C GLU A 3 19.67 20.28 2.74
N ALA A 4 18.62 19.94 1.99
CA ALA A 4 17.29 19.65 2.54
C ALA A 4 17.20 18.14 2.78
N LYS A 5 17.11 17.74 4.05
CA LYS A 5 16.84 16.35 4.42
C LYS A 5 15.38 16.03 4.16
N ASP A 6 15.11 15.06 3.28
CA ASP A 6 13.80 14.47 2.99
C ASP A 6 13.20 13.83 4.25
N GLY A 7 12.59 14.66 5.09
CA GLY A 7 11.81 14.27 6.25
C GLY A 7 10.36 14.06 5.85
N CYS A 8 9.84 12.88 6.20
CA CYS A 8 8.45 12.45 6.09
C CYS A 8 7.96 12.16 4.66
N VAL A 9 7.79 10.86 4.43
CA VAL A 9 7.05 10.25 3.32
C VAL A 9 5.78 11.04 3.02
N THR A 10 5.59 11.46 1.77
CA THR A 10 4.32 12.06 1.33
C THR A 10 3.24 10.97 1.34
N PRO A 11 2.16 11.12 2.13
CA PRO A 11 1.02 10.23 2.00
C PRO A 11 0.43 10.37 0.59
N ALA A 12 -0.09 9.28 0.03
CA ALA A 12 -0.85 9.35 -1.21
C ALA A 12 -1.98 10.39 -1.05
N LYS A 13 -2.10 11.32 -2.00
CA LYS A 13 -3.17 12.33 -2.03
C LYS A 13 -4.53 11.64 -2.03
N GLY A 14 -5.14 11.53 -0.86
CA GLY A 14 -6.55 11.21 -0.73
C GLY A 14 -7.40 12.28 -1.42
N PRO A 15 -8.62 11.93 -1.85
CA PRO A 15 -9.47 12.88 -2.57
C PRO A 15 -9.91 14.01 -1.64
N ILE A 16 -9.69 15.24 -2.11
CA ILE A 16 -10.14 16.49 -1.50
C ILE A 16 -11.68 16.44 -1.42
N LEU A 17 -12.23 16.42 -0.21
CA LEU A 17 -13.66 16.62 0.02
C LEU A 17 -14.04 18.06 -0.39
N LYS A 18 -15.07 18.20 -1.25
CA LYS A 18 -15.85 19.45 -1.41
C LYS A 18 -17.05 19.41 -0.45
N PRO A 19 -17.47 20.55 0.12
CA PRO A 19 -18.52 20.60 1.13
C PRO A 19 -19.94 20.47 0.54
N GLU A 20 -20.78 19.76 1.29
CA GLU A 20 -22.25 19.73 1.45
C GLU A 20 -23.23 20.02 0.29
N GLY A 21 -24.16 19.06 0.12
CA GLY A 21 -25.44 19.21 -0.60
C GLY A 21 -26.10 17.85 -0.93
N GLN A 22 -26.81 17.24 0.02
CA GLN A 22 -27.83 16.19 -0.25
C GLN A 22 -29.08 16.84 -0.90
N PRO A 23 -29.98 16.12 -1.64
CA PRO A 23 -30.30 14.70 -1.53
C PRO A 23 -30.57 13.94 -2.86
N SER A 24 -30.33 12.63 -2.85
CA SER A 24 -31.14 11.54 -3.44
C SER A 24 -30.22 10.36 -3.75
N ALA A 25 -30.56 9.18 -3.25
CA ALA A 25 -29.83 7.96 -3.55
C ALA A 25 -29.95 7.63 -5.05
N PRO A 26 -28.83 7.30 -5.70
CA PRO A 26 -28.81 6.09 -6.52
C PRO A 26 -27.62 5.20 -6.15
N SER A 27 -27.94 3.94 -5.86
CA SER A 27 -27.09 2.74 -6.01
C SER A 27 -25.60 3.01 -6.20
N GLN A 28 -24.84 3.03 -5.11
CA GLN A 28 -23.40 2.85 -5.22
C GLN A 28 -23.18 1.40 -5.65
N ALA A 29 -22.97 1.19 -6.95
CA ALA A 29 -22.28 0.03 -7.44
C ALA A 29 -20.90 0.04 -6.77
N TYR A 30 -20.78 -0.67 -5.66
CA TYR A 30 -19.50 -1.10 -5.14
C TYR A 30 -18.81 -1.79 -6.31
N LYS A 31 -17.79 -1.15 -6.89
CA LYS A 31 -16.83 -1.89 -7.70
C LYS A 31 -16.25 -2.90 -6.73
N GLU A 32 -16.67 -4.15 -6.86
CA GLU A 32 -16.04 -5.28 -6.20
C GLU A 32 -14.55 -5.18 -6.57
N GLU A 33 -13.74 -4.70 -5.63
CA GLU A 33 -12.30 -4.79 -5.79
C GLU A 33 -12.01 -6.28 -5.91
N PRO A 34 -11.44 -6.73 -7.05
CA PRO A 34 -11.28 -8.15 -7.30
C PRO A 34 -10.51 -8.75 -6.14
N LYS A 35 -11.13 -9.71 -5.46
CA LYS A 35 -10.53 -10.42 -4.34
C LYS A 35 -9.23 -11.06 -4.83
N MET A 36 -8.10 -10.41 -4.59
CA MET A 36 -6.81 -10.88 -5.04
C MET A 36 -6.34 -11.99 -4.10
N ILE A 37 -6.69 -13.23 -4.46
CA ILE A 37 -6.26 -14.43 -3.73
C ILE A 37 -4.94 -14.90 -4.34
N ALA A 38 -3.89 -15.01 -3.53
CA ALA A 38 -2.66 -15.66 -3.96
C ALA A 38 -2.91 -17.14 -4.26
N GLN A 39 -2.51 -17.60 -5.45
CA GLN A 39 -2.66 -18.98 -5.89
C GLN A 39 -1.30 -19.60 -6.22
N VAL A 40 -1.06 -20.81 -5.75
CA VAL A 40 0.19 -21.55 -6.02
C VAL A 40 0.33 -21.80 -7.52
N GLY A 41 1.53 -21.56 -8.06
CA GLY A 41 1.83 -21.74 -9.49
C GLY A 41 1.25 -20.65 -10.40
N LYS A 42 0.54 -19.66 -9.86
CA LYS A 42 0.15 -18.44 -10.58
C LYS A 42 1.10 -17.28 -10.24
N PRO A 43 1.18 -16.25 -11.09
CA PRO A 43 1.89 -15.04 -10.75
C PRO A 43 1.39 -14.48 -9.41
N ALA A 44 2.32 -14.13 -8.52
CA ALA A 44 1.98 -13.48 -7.26
C ALA A 44 1.30 -12.13 -7.54
N PRO A 45 0.26 -11.75 -6.77
CA PRO A 45 -0.34 -10.42 -6.86
C PRO A 45 0.71 -9.34 -6.62
N ASP A 46 0.79 -8.37 -7.52
CA ASP A 46 1.69 -7.23 -7.34
C ASP A 46 1.14 -6.32 -6.24
N PHE A 47 2.02 -5.77 -5.43
CA PHE A 47 1.67 -4.83 -4.38
C PHE A 47 2.74 -3.73 -4.27
N GLU A 48 2.31 -2.58 -3.76
CA GLU A 48 3.15 -1.43 -3.47
C GLU A 48 2.95 -1.07 -2.00
N ALA A 49 4.04 -0.97 -1.24
CA ALA A 49 3.99 -0.68 0.19
C ALA A 49 5.17 0.19 0.62
N SER A 50 4.94 1.06 1.61
CA SER A 50 6.02 1.75 2.30
C SER A 50 6.67 0.81 3.32
N ALA A 51 7.98 0.59 3.18
CA ALA A 51 8.76 -0.25 4.07
C ALA A 51 9.91 0.54 4.70
N PHE A 52 10.27 0.19 5.92
CA PHE A 52 11.48 0.70 6.56
C PHE A 52 12.66 -0.20 6.20
N PHE A 53 13.65 0.34 5.50
CA PHE A 53 14.81 -0.39 5.01
C PHE A 53 16.07 0.47 5.13
N GLU A 54 17.14 -0.10 5.69
CA GLU A 54 18.45 0.58 5.89
C GLU A 54 18.37 1.93 6.64
N GLY A 55 17.49 2.04 7.63
CA GLY A 55 17.37 3.25 8.44
C GLY A 55 16.48 4.34 7.84
N GLY A 56 15.78 4.07 6.72
CA GLY A 56 14.86 5.01 6.09
C GLY A 56 13.59 4.36 5.56
N PHE A 57 12.60 5.17 5.23
CA PHE A 57 11.39 4.71 4.56
C PHE A 57 11.58 4.71 3.05
N LYS A 58 11.28 3.59 2.40
CA LYS A 58 11.31 3.42 0.95
C LYS A 58 10.00 2.82 0.49
N ASN A 59 9.53 3.23 -0.67
CA ASN A 59 8.37 2.60 -1.31
C ASN A 59 8.87 1.39 -2.12
N ILE A 60 8.33 0.20 -1.85
CA ILE A 60 8.74 -1.06 -2.46
C ILE A 60 7.62 -1.66 -3.29
N LYS A 61 7.95 -2.25 -4.44
CA LYS A 61 7.01 -3.02 -5.26
C LYS A 61 7.48 -4.45 -5.41
N LEU A 62 6.56 -5.41 -5.42
CA LEU A 62 6.92 -6.81 -5.66
C LEU A 62 7.56 -6.99 -7.04
N SER A 63 7.08 -6.24 -8.04
CA SER A 63 7.67 -6.20 -9.38
C SER A 63 9.15 -5.81 -9.45
N ASP A 64 9.68 -5.05 -8.49
CA ASP A 64 11.09 -4.62 -8.47
C ASP A 64 12.06 -5.79 -8.18
N TYR A 65 11.53 -6.89 -7.62
CA TYR A 65 12.32 -8.07 -7.25
C TYR A 65 12.25 -9.22 -8.26
N LYS A 66 11.73 -8.97 -9.47
CA LYS A 66 11.71 -9.98 -10.55
C LYS A 66 13.10 -10.53 -10.84
N GLY A 67 13.20 -11.83 -11.02
CA GLY A 67 14.47 -12.54 -11.23
C GLY A 67 15.21 -12.93 -9.96
N LYS A 68 14.69 -12.57 -8.78
CA LYS A 68 15.18 -13.03 -7.47
C LYS A 68 14.12 -13.89 -6.80
N TRP A 69 14.56 -14.84 -5.97
CA TRP A 69 13.65 -15.51 -5.05
C TRP A 69 13.25 -14.55 -3.93
N VAL A 70 11.95 -14.47 -3.65
CA VAL A 70 11.37 -13.59 -2.63
C VAL A 70 10.55 -14.46 -1.68
N VAL A 71 10.73 -14.23 -0.38
CA VAL A 71 9.91 -14.80 0.68
C VAL A 71 9.16 -13.65 1.34
N LEU A 72 7.82 -13.72 1.36
CA LEU A 72 6.96 -12.72 1.99
C LEU A 72 6.27 -13.35 3.21
N CYS A 73 6.44 -12.74 4.38
CA CYS A 73 5.86 -13.21 5.64
C CYS A 73 4.92 -12.14 6.20
N PHE A 74 3.70 -12.53 6.55
CA PHE A 74 2.75 -11.71 7.28
C PHE A 74 2.79 -12.11 8.76
N TYR A 75 2.76 -11.13 9.65
CA TYR A 75 2.68 -11.34 11.10
C TYR A 75 1.59 -10.41 11.68
N PRO A 76 0.99 -10.77 12.83
CA PRO A 76 -0.26 -10.16 13.28
C PRO A 76 -0.14 -8.72 13.80
N GLY A 77 1.02 -8.32 14.33
CA GLY A 77 1.23 -6.96 14.81
C GLY A 77 2.55 -6.75 15.54
N ASP A 78 2.96 -5.50 15.62
CA ASP A 78 4.12 -5.06 16.40
C ASP A 78 3.76 -4.89 17.88
N PHE A 79 4.69 -5.21 18.79
CA PHE A 79 4.59 -4.97 20.23
C PHE A 79 3.29 -5.50 20.89
N THR A 80 2.83 -6.67 20.48
CA THR A 80 1.70 -7.34 21.12
C THR A 80 2.11 -7.94 22.47
N PHE A 81 1.18 -8.01 23.42
CA PHE A 81 1.38 -8.76 24.67
C PHE A 81 1.42 -10.27 24.39
N VAL A 82 2.37 -10.98 25.00
CA VAL A 82 2.49 -12.45 24.96
C VAL A 82 1.94 -13.08 26.23
#